data_AF-A0A0B7N481-F1
#
_entry.id   AF-A0A0B7N481-F1
#
_cell.length_a   1.000
_cell.length_b   1.000
_cell.length_c   1.000
_cell.angle_alpha   90.00
_cell.angle_beta   90.00
_cell.angle_gamma   90.00
#
_symmetry.space_group_name_H-M   'P 1'
#
loop_
_entity.id
_entity.type
_entity.pdbx_description
1 polymer ?
#
loop_
_entity_poly.entity_id
_entity_poly.type
_entity_poly.pdbx_seq_one_letter_code
_entity_poly.pdbx_strand_id
1 'polypeptide(L)'
;MTRRGRARSAVGEPAVVETPSRRAVFHTVLGAISSAGVVNVSMREPGNVKRREVVGATKRKAPGDKVSVPNGITGAHYTYFIVGTMDIMGTFPDMQGYRIFMDNAPTYVPALIEKRGYVPVYLPPYSPELNPIEDFWTIVKSKVKRHALKDTETLIISRIIESCEEVPLQHLKNCVQHSVNLFDKCLNKEPI
;
A
#
# COMPACT_ATOMS: atom_id res chain seq x y z
N MET A 1 -11.96 -9.93 -5.43
CA MET A 1 -11.40 -10.62 -4.23
C MET A 1 -12.56 -11.23 -3.45
N THR A 2 -12.71 -12.55 -3.45
CA THR A 2 -13.84 -13.25 -2.82
C THR A 2 -13.67 -13.30 -1.30
N ARG A 3 -14.71 -12.88 -0.57
CA ARG A 3 -14.81 -13.04 0.89
C ARG A 3 -14.78 -14.55 1.17
N ARG A 4 -13.90 -15.05 2.04
CA ARG A 4 -14.07 -16.42 2.59
C ARG A 4 -15.34 -16.40 3.43
N GLY A 5 -16.47 -16.77 2.82
CA GLY A 5 -17.69 -17.05 3.56
C GLY A 5 -17.42 -18.21 4.51
N ARG A 6 -17.86 -18.09 5.76
CA ARG A 6 -17.99 -19.27 6.61
C ARG A 6 -19.22 -20.02 6.09
N ALA A 7 -19.01 -21.07 5.31
CA ALA A 7 -20.06 -22.00 4.95
C ALA A 7 -20.14 -23.08 6.04
N ARG A 8 -21.34 -23.36 6.54
CA ARG A 8 -21.59 -24.51 7.41
C ARG A 8 -22.35 -25.54 6.59
N SER A 9 -21.91 -26.80 6.67
CA SER A 9 -22.60 -27.95 6.09
C SER A 9 -23.28 -28.74 7.19
N ALA A 10 -24.29 -29.55 6.83
CA ALA A 10 -24.89 -30.49 7.75
C ALA A 10 -23.84 -31.53 8.21
N VAL A 11 -24.06 -32.11 9.40
CA VAL A 11 -23.19 -33.17 9.94
C VAL A 11 -23.20 -34.35 8.97
N GLY A 12 -22.03 -34.70 8.43
CA GLY A 12 -21.86 -35.80 7.47
C GLY A 12 -21.72 -35.37 6.01
N GLU A 13 -21.95 -34.11 5.66
CA GLU A 13 -21.81 -33.60 4.29
C GLU A 13 -20.58 -32.69 4.12
N PRO A 14 -19.76 -32.88 3.07
CA PRO A 14 -18.61 -32.02 2.81
C PRO A 14 -19.05 -30.61 2.40
N ALA A 15 -18.47 -29.60 3.05
CA ALA A 15 -18.62 -28.21 2.60
C ALA A 15 -17.81 -27.98 1.31
N VAL A 16 -18.50 -27.91 0.16
CA VAL A 16 -17.87 -27.60 -1.13
C VAL A 16 -17.96 -26.10 -1.39
N VAL A 17 -16.81 -25.45 -1.58
CA VAL A 17 -16.74 -24.03 -1.96
C VAL A 17 -16.08 -23.94 -3.33
N GLU A 18 -16.86 -23.58 -4.35
CA GLU A 18 -16.29 -23.21 -5.65
C GLU A 18 -15.65 -21.83 -5.54
N THR A 19 -14.33 -21.78 -5.60
CA THR A 19 -13.60 -20.52 -5.73
C THR A 19 -13.31 -20.26 -7.20
N PRO A 20 -13.88 -19.20 -7.82
CA PRO A 20 -13.49 -18.85 -9.18
C PRO A 20 -12.00 -18.49 -9.21
N SER A 21 -11.20 -19.29 -9.91
CA SER A 21 -9.81 -18.99 -10.22
C SER A 21 -9.74 -17.91 -11.30
N ARG A 22 -10.09 -16.66 -10.93
CA ARG A 22 -9.74 -15.49 -11.75
C ARG A 22 -8.35 -15.02 -11.33
N ARG A 23 -7.42 -14.92 -12.29
CA ARG A 23 -6.11 -14.27 -12.09
C ARG A 23 -6.39 -12.84 -11.61
N ALA A 24 -6.11 -12.56 -10.34
CA ALA A 24 -6.49 -11.31 -9.71
C ALA A 24 -5.68 -10.15 -10.28
N VAL A 25 -6.36 -9.05 -10.62
CA VAL A 25 -5.72 -7.78 -10.93
C VAL A 25 -5.21 -7.16 -9.62
N PHE A 26 -3.90 -6.96 -9.52
CA PHE A 26 -3.29 -6.34 -8.35
C PHE A 26 -3.12 -4.84 -8.59
N HIS A 27 -3.64 -4.03 -7.68
CA HIS A 27 -3.43 -2.59 -7.66
C HIS A 27 -2.37 -2.28 -6.61
N THR A 28 -1.47 -1.35 -6.94
CA THR A 28 -0.44 -0.89 -6.01
C THR A 28 -0.78 0.52 -5.55
N VAL A 29 -0.74 0.72 -4.23
CA VAL A 29 -1.06 1.99 -3.58
C VAL A 29 0.10 2.39 -2.69
N LEU A 30 0.53 3.63 -2.80
CA LEU A 30 1.42 4.33 -1.88
C LEU A 30 0.58 5.25 -1.01
N GLY A 31 0.90 5.29 0.29
CA GLY A 31 0.21 6.15 1.25
C GLY A 31 1.21 6.81 2.18
N ALA A 32 0.86 8.00 2.64
CA ALA A 32 1.54 8.74 3.68
C ALA A 32 0.48 9.24 4.66
N ILE A 33 0.67 8.93 5.94
CA ILE A 33 -0.26 9.29 7.01
C ILE A 33 0.47 10.00 8.13
N SER A 34 -0.28 10.77 8.92
CA SER A 34 0.18 11.40 10.14
C SER A 34 -0.93 11.33 11.20
N SER A 35 -0.60 11.67 12.44
CA SER A 35 -1.60 11.86 13.50
C SER A 35 -2.57 13.02 13.23
N ALA A 36 -2.27 13.88 12.24
CA ALA A 36 -3.12 14.99 11.80
C ALA A 36 -4.05 14.61 10.64
N GLY A 37 -3.79 13.51 9.94
CA GLY A 37 -4.59 13.11 8.78
C GLY A 37 -3.83 12.23 7.79
N VAL A 38 -4.56 11.74 6.78
CA VAL A 38 -3.96 11.16 5.58
C VAL A 38 -3.34 12.29 4.76
N VAL A 39 -2.03 12.22 4.51
CA VAL A 39 -1.27 13.30 3.86
C VAL A 39 -1.29 13.13 2.35
N ASN A 40 -1.04 11.92 1.85
CA ASN A 40 -1.02 11.65 0.42
C ASN A 40 -1.35 10.18 0.16
N VAL A 41 -2.17 9.89 -0.85
CA VAL A 41 -2.44 8.54 -1.35
C VAL A 41 -2.29 8.56 -2.86
N SER A 42 -1.37 7.76 -3.38
CA SER A 42 -1.14 7.62 -4.81
C SER A 42 -1.34 6.17 -5.22
N MET A 43 -2.07 5.94 -6.29
CA MET A 43 -2.36 4.59 -6.78
C MET A 43 -1.92 4.46 -8.22
N ARG A 44 -1.42 3.28 -8.55
CA ARG A 44 -1.00 2.93 -9.89
C ARG A 44 -2.05 2.05 -10.56
N GLU A 45 -2.36 2.37 -11.80
CA GLU A 45 -3.11 1.48 -12.67
C GLU A 45 -2.31 0.20 -12.96
N PRO A 46 -2.94 -0.99 -12.89
CA PRO A 46 -2.29 -2.24 -13.25
C PRO A 46 -1.85 -2.18 -14.72
N GLY A 47 -0.55 -2.36 -14.96
CA GLY A 47 -0.01 -2.36 -16.31
C GLY A 47 -0.69 -3.44 -17.17
N ASN A 48 -1.15 -3.06 -18.36
CA ASN A 48 -1.79 -3.94 -19.34
C ASN A 48 -1.10 -5.32 -19.42
N VAL A 49 -1.76 -6.36 -18.89
CA VAL A 49 -1.28 -7.75 -18.95
C VAL A 49 -1.41 -8.23 -20.40
N LYS A 50 -0.44 -7.93 -21.27
CA LYS A 50 -0.39 -8.59 -22.58
C LYS A 50 -0.06 -10.07 -22.37
N ARG A 51 -0.96 -10.91 -22.90
CA ARG A 51 -0.87 -12.38 -22.95
C ARG A 51 0.54 -12.80 -23.36
N ARG A 52 1.27 -13.48 -22.46
CA ARG A 52 2.31 -14.42 -22.91
C ARG A 52 1.57 -15.69 -23.30
N GLU A 53 1.22 -15.80 -24.57
CA GLU A 53 0.98 -17.11 -25.17
C GLU A 53 2.29 -17.90 -25.03
N VAL A 54 2.24 -18.98 -24.26
CA VAL A 54 3.28 -20.00 -24.29
C VAL A 54 2.94 -20.89 -25.48
N VAL A 55 3.42 -20.50 -26.66
CA VAL A 55 3.50 -21.40 -27.80
C VAL A 55 4.98 -21.60 -28.11
N GLY A 56 5.43 -22.84 -27.94
CA GLY A 56 6.49 -23.48 -28.72
C GLY A 56 7.85 -22.79 -28.76
N ALA A 57 8.88 -23.53 -28.37
CA ALA A 57 10.27 -23.17 -28.53
C ALA A 57 10.62 -22.62 -29.94
N THR A 58 11.65 -21.77 -29.96
CA THR A 58 12.46 -21.35 -31.13
C THR A 58 11.86 -20.35 -32.13
N LYS A 59 12.12 -19.05 -31.90
CA LYS A 59 12.66 -18.09 -32.90
C LYS A 59 12.89 -16.72 -32.26
N ARG A 60 14.11 -16.18 -32.37
CA ARG A 60 14.45 -14.79 -31.99
C ARG A 60 13.57 -13.83 -32.80
N LYS A 61 12.78 -12.98 -32.14
CA LYS A 61 12.07 -11.85 -32.77
C LYS A 61 12.92 -10.57 -32.63
N ALA A 62 13.00 -9.83 -33.73
CA ALA A 62 13.74 -8.57 -33.90
C ALA A 62 13.31 -7.47 -32.90
N PRO A 63 14.16 -6.45 -32.64
CA PRO A 63 13.89 -5.40 -31.65
C PRO A 63 12.88 -4.40 -32.24
N GLY A 64 11.59 -4.68 -32.02
CA GLY A 64 10.58 -3.64 -32.05
C GLY A 64 10.44 -3.07 -30.65
N ASP A 65 10.63 -1.76 -30.50
CA ASP A 65 10.43 -1.03 -29.24
C ASP A 65 9.06 -1.37 -28.64
N LYS A 66 9.08 -2.29 -27.68
CA LYS A 66 7.94 -2.59 -26.83
C LYS A 66 8.33 -2.12 -25.46
N VAL A 67 7.94 -0.88 -25.15
CA VAL A 67 8.00 -0.36 -23.78
C VAL A 67 7.08 -1.24 -22.94
N SER A 68 7.66 -2.27 -22.31
CA SER A 68 7.00 -2.99 -21.25
C SER A 68 6.94 -2.05 -20.06
N VAL A 69 5.75 -1.56 -19.72
CA VAL A 69 5.60 -0.81 -18.46
C VAL A 69 5.86 -1.83 -17.34
N PRO A 70 6.91 -1.67 -16.51
CA PRO A 70 7.26 -2.68 -15.51
C PRO A 70 6.11 -2.89 -14.52
N ASN A 71 5.84 -4.13 -14.11
CA ASN A 71 4.93 -4.42 -13.01
C ASN A 71 5.67 -4.13 -11.69
N GLY A 72 5.42 -2.97 -11.07
CA GLY A 72 6.02 -2.56 -9.80
C GLY A 72 6.08 -1.03 -9.65
N ILE A 73 6.35 -0.56 -8.44
CA ILE A 73 6.73 0.82 -8.18
C ILE A 73 8.16 0.97 -8.71
N THR A 74 8.36 1.74 -9.78
CA THR A 74 9.72 2.11 -10.18
C THR A 74 10.25 3.18 -9.23
N GLY A 75 11.57 3.30 -9.10
CA GLY A 75 12.18 4.37 -8.30
C GLY A 75 11.61 5.75 -8.64
N ALA A 76 11.34 6.03 -9.92
CA ALA A 76 10.71 7.27 -10.35
C ALA A 76 9.32 7.51 -9.72
N HIS A 77 8.45 6.49 -9.68
CA HIS A 77 7.12 6.63 -9.05
C HIS A 77 7.24 6.93 -7.55
N TYR A 78 8.16 6.25 -6.87
CA TYR A 78 8.44 6.51 -5.46
C TYR A 78 8.95 7.94 -5.25
N THR A 79 9.86 8.42 -6.12
CA THR A 79 10.35 9.80 -6.09
C THR A 79 9.21 10.81 -6.26
N TYR A 80 8.34 10.63 -7.26
CA TYR A 80 7.20 11.52 -7.47
C TYR A 80 6.26 11.53 -6.27
N PHE A 81 6.01 10.37 -5.67
CA PHE A 81 5.19 10.25 -4.47
C PHE A 81 5.79 11.02 -3.29
N ILE A 82 7.09 10.87 -3.01
CA ILE A 82 7.76 11.56 -1.90
C ILE A 82 7.81 13.07 -2.14
N VAL A 83 8.13 13.52 -3.36
CA VAL A 83 8.12 14.95 -3.72
C VAL A 83 6.72 15.53 -3.51
N GLY A 84 5.68 14.90 -4.07
CA GLY A 84 4.30 15.36 -3.90
C GLY A 84 3.85 15.37 -2.44
N THR A 85 4.28 14.39 -1.65
CA THR A 85 3.99 14.35 -0.21
C THR A 85 4.63 15.55 0.51
N MET A 86 5.89 15.88 0.22
CA MET A 86 6.56 17.04 0.82
C MET A 86 5.97 18.38 0.34
N ASP A 87 5.52 18.45 -0.91
CA ASP A 87 4.84 19.65 -1.44
C ASP A 87 3.49 19.86 -0.72
N ILE A 88 2.74 18.78 -0.46
CA ILE A 88 1.51 18.85 0.36
C ILE A 88 1.84 19.25 1.81
N MET A 89 2.82 18.61 2.44
CA MET A 89 3.22 18.97 3.82
C MET A 89 3.65 20.44 3.91
N GLY A 90 4.31 20.97 2.87
CA GLY A 90 4.75 22.36 2.80
C GLY A 90 3.62 23.39 2.74
N THR A 91 2.38 22.99 2.44
CA THR A 91 1.22 23.90 2.50
C THR A 91 0.68 24.05 3.93
N PHE A 92 1.10 23.21 4.88
CA PHE A 92 0.65 23.20 6.26
C PHE A 92 1.80 23.61 7.20
N PRO A 93 1.78 24.83 7.79
CA PRO A 93 2.83 25.27 8.71
C PRO A 93 3.04 24.33 9.89
N ASP A 94 1.97 23.70 10.39
CA ASP A 94 2.02 22.77 11.52
C ASP A 94 2.77 21.46 11.22
N MET A 95 3.00 21.14 9.95
CA MET A 95 3.78 19.97 9.53
C MET A 95 5.27 20.29 9.34
N GLN A 96 5.68 21.54 9.55
CA GLN A 96 7.08 21.93 9.51
C GLN A 96 7.85 21.24 10.64
N GLY A 97 8.98 20.62 10.32
CA GLY A 97 9.79 19.85 11.27
C GLY A 97 9.31 18.43 11.53
N TYR A 98 8.29 17.95 10.82
CA TYR A 98 7.89 16.54 10.89
C TYR A 98 9.01 15.63 10.38
N ARG A 99 9.04 14.41 10.92
CA ARG A 99 9.96 13.36 10.52
C ARG A 99 9.24 12.40 9.57
N ILE A 100 9.89 12.01 8.48
CA ILE A 100 9.30 11.12 7.49
C ILE A 100 9.83 9.70 7.74
N PHE A 101 8.96 8.85 8.28
CA PHE A 101 9.24 7.43 8.48
C PHE A 101 8.99 6.66 7.18
N MET A 102 9.94 5.80 6.79
CA MET A 102 9.83 4.98 5.58
C MET A 102 10.32 3.56 5.83
N ASP A 103 9.62 2.59 5.26
CA ASP A 103 10.09 1.21 5.11
C ASP A 103 10.57 0.99 3.67
N ASN A 104 11.60 0.15 3.48
CA ASN A 104 12.02 -0.34 2.16
C ASN A 104 12.26 0.74 1.07
N ALA A 105 12.62 1.97 1.47
CA ALA A 105 12.80 3.08 0.54
C ALA A 105 14.14 2.99 -0.21
N PRO A 106 14.19 3.41 -1.50
CA PRO A 106 15.44 3.53 -2.23
C PRO A 106 16.47 4.40 -1.51
N THR A 107 17.75 4.05 -1.65
CA THR A 107 18.87 4.68 -0.91
C THR A 107 19.06 6.18 -1.19
N TYR A 108 18.56 6.69 -2.32
CA TYR A 108 18.67 8.10 -2.69
C TYR A 108 17.57 8.99 -2.07
N VAL A 109 16.53 8.40 -1.48
CA VAL A 109 15.37 9.14 -0.95
C VAL A 109 15.69 10.01 0.27
N PRO A 110 16.51 9.58 1.24
CA PRO A 110 16.86 10.40 2.41
C PRO A 110 17.44 11.76 2.01
N ALA A 111 18.38 11.76 1.05
CA ALA A 111 19.00 12.98 0.54
C ALA A 111 17.97 13.93 -0.09
N LEU A 112 16.92 13.39 -0.73
CA LEU A 112 15.82 14.18 -1.30
C LEU A 112 14.97 14.83 -0.20
N ILE A 113 14.74 14.12 0.90
CA ILE A 113 13.97 14.58 2.06
C ILE A 113 14.73 15.65 2.83
N GLU A 114 16.01 15.41 3.12
CA GLU A 114 16.89 16.36 3.81
C GLU A 114 17.03 17.68 3.04
N LYS A 115 17.13 17.61 1.70
CA LYS A 115 17.18 18.80 0.83
C LYS A 115 15.95 19.70 0.97
N ARG A 116 14.81 19.14 1.37
CA ARG A 116 13.56 19.89 1.63
C ARG A 116 13.40 20.33 3.08
N GLY A 117 14.38 20.04 3.95
CA GLY A 117 14.39 20.44 5.35
C GLY A 117 13.66 19.49 6.31
N TYR A 118 13.32 18.28 5.86
CA TYR A 118 12.71 17.24 6.70
C TYR A 118 13.76 16.22 7.15
N VAL A 119 13.46 15.48 8.23
CA VAL A 119 14.35 14.42 8.73
C VAL A 119 13.81 13.05 8.30
N PRO A 120 14.53 12.29 7.44
CA PRO A 120 14.16 10.93 7.10
C PRO A 120 14.48 9.97 8.25
N VAL A 121 13.59 9.03 8.52
CA VAL A 121 13.79 7.97 9.51
C VAL A 121 13.48 6.61 8.87
N TYR A 122 14.46 5.72 8.91
CA TYR A 122 14.27 4.34 8.47
C TYR A 122 13.77 3.48 9.62
N LEU A 123 12.77 2.65 9.33
CA LEU A 123 12.38 1.58 10.24
C LEU A 123 13.38 0.41 10.13
N PRO A 124 13.56 -0.36 11.22
CA PRO A 124 14.33 -1.60 11.16
C PRO A 124 13.81 -2.53 10.06
N PRO A 125 14.68 -3.29 9.39
CA PRO A 125 14.26 -4.24 8.36
C PRO A 125 13.21 -5.23 8.87
N TYR A 126 12.23 -5.57 8.03
CA TYR A 126 11.20 -6.57 8.32
C TYR A 126 10.40 -6.31 9.61
N SER A 127 10.20 -5.05 10.00
CA SER A 127 9.44 -4.65 11.19
C SER A 127 8.15 -3.89 10.86
N PRO A 128 7.20 -4.52 10.12
CA PRO A 128 5.95 -3.86 9.74
C PRO A 128 5.09 -3.44 10.94
N GLU A 129 5.23 -4.11 12.09
CA GLU A 129 4.53 -3.82 13.34
C GLU A 129 4.91 -2.43 13.89
N LEU A 130 6.11 -1.96 13.58
CA LEU A 130 6.57 -0.61 13.95
C LEU A 130 6.07 0.46 12.98
N ASN A 131 5.49 0.09 11.83
CA ASN A 131 5.04 1.04 10.82
C ASN A 131 3.54 1.37 11.00
N PRO A 132 3.17 2.58 11.47
CA PRO A 132 1.76 2.94 11.70
C PRO A 132 0.85 2.78 10.47
N ILE A 133 1.43 2.83 9.27
CA ILE A 133 0.65 2.74 8.04
C ILE A 133 0.08 1.33 7.81
N GLU A 134 0.66 0.29 8.42
CA GLU A 134 0.15 -1.08 8.29
C GLU A 134 -1.20 -1.26 8.99
N ASP A 135 -1.37 -0.64 10.16
CA ASP A 135 -2.65 -0.58 10.86
C ASP A 135 -3.69 0.21 10.04
N PHE A 136 -3.27 1.34 9.47
CA PHE A 136 -4.12 2.12 8.58
C PHE A 136 -4.59 1.29 7.38
N TRP A 137 -3.69 0.53 6.74
CA TRP A 137 -4.06 -0.34 5.64
C TRP A 137 -4.98 -1.47 6.07
N THR A 138 -4.84 -1.98 7.30
CA THR A 138 -5.77 -2.97 7.87
C THR A 138 -7.19 -2.40 7.95
N ILE A 139 -7.33 -1.15 8.42
CA ILE A 139 -8.61 -0.43 8.47
C ILE A 139 -9.18 -0.25 7.05
N VAL A 140 -8.41 0.31 6.12
CA VAL A 140 -8.86 0.55 4.74
C VAL A 140 -9.26 -0.76 4.05
N LYS A 141 -8.43 -1.81 4.14
CA LYS A 141 -8.73 -3.14 3.59
C LYS A 141 -10.03 -3.70 4.16
N SER A 142 -10.29 -3.50 5.45
CA SER A 142 -11.54 -3.95 6.07
C SER A 142 -12.75 -3.25 5.43
N LYS A 143 -12.69 -1.93 5.21
CA LYS A 143 -13.75 -1.13 4.58
C LYS A 143 -13.99 -1.54 3.12
N VAL A 144 -12.91 -1.70 2.34
CA VAL A 144 -12.99 -2.14 0.94
C VAL A 144 -13.57 -3.55 0.83
N LYS A 145 -13.35 -4.43 1.82
CA LYS A 145 -13.92 -5.79 1.82
C LYS A 145 -15.39 -5.88 2.23
N ARG A 146 -16.00 -4.82 2.82
CA ARG A 146 -17.39 -4.87 3.33
C ARG A 146 -18.44 -5.09 2.24
N HIS A 147 -18.27 -4.48 1.07
CA HIS A 147 -19.16 -4.64 -0.09
C HIS A 147 -18.46 -5.38 -1.23
N ALA A 148 -19.22 -6.20 -1.96
CA ALA A 148 -18.72 -6.90 -3.14
C ALA A 148 -18.27 -5.88 -4.21
N LEU A 149 -17.03 -6.01 -4.68
CA LEU A 149 -16.52 -5.21 -5.79
C LEU A 149 -17.09 -5.82 -7.09
N LYS A 150 -17.87 -5.03 -7.83
CA LYS A 150 -18.17 -5.33 -9.24
C LYS A 150 -16.92 -4.91 -10.02
N ASP A 151 -16.35 -5.81 -10.83
CA ASP A 151 -14.98 -5.81 -11.40
C ASP A 151 -14.63 -4.62 -12.35
N THR A 152 -15.00 -3.37 -12.05
CA THR A 152 -14.54 -2.18 -12.78
C THR A 152 -13.38 -1.54 -12.03
N GLU A 153 -12.20 -1.44 -12.65
CA GLU A 153 -10.98 -0.88 -12.03
C GLU A 153 -11.22 0.51 -11.42
N THR A 154 -11.96 1.37 -12.13
CA THR A 154 -12.34 2.72 -11.64
C THR A 154 -13.14 2.67 -10.33
N LEU A 155 -14.02 1.67 -10.13
CA LEU A 155 -14.78 1.51 -8.89
C LEU A 155 -13.93 1.01 -7.73
N ILE A 156 -12.88 0.22 -8.02
CA ILE A 156 -11.92 -0.19 -7.00
C ILE A 156 -11.10 1.03 -6.56
N ILE A 157 -10.70 1.85 -7.54
CA ILE A 157 -9.89 3.04 -7.31
C ILE A 157 -10.64 4.04 -6.42
N SER A 158 -11.85 4.46 -6.83
CA SER A 158 -12.64 5.44 -6.09
C SER A 158 -12.90 4.96 -4.66
N ARG A 159 -13.20 3.68 -4.50
CA ARG A 159 -13.53 3.11 -3.20
C ARG A 159 -12.34 3.03 -2.24
N ILE A 160 -11.12 2.83 -2.76
CA ILE A 160 -9.91 2.90 -1.92
C ILE A 160 -9.73 4.33 -1.42
N ILE A 161 -9.86 5.32 -2.31
CA ILE A 161 -9.72 6.75 -1.97
C ILE A 161 -10.77 7.16 -0.93
N GLU A 162 -12.05 6.87 -1.20
CA GLU A 162 -13.16 7.13 -0.26
C GLU A 162 -12.90 6.45 1.10
N SER A 163 -12.44 5.20 1.08
CA SER A 163 -12.16 4.47 2.33
C SER A 163 -11.03 5.10 3.14
N CYS A 164 -10.01 5.68 2.48
CA CYS A 164 -8.92 6.43 3.09
C CYS A 164 -9.40 7.75 3.69
N GLU A 165 -10.22 8.51 2.97
CA GLU A 165 -10.77 9.80 3.41
C GLU A 165 -11.74 9.65 4.59
N GLU A 166 -12.53 8.58 4.61
CA GLU A 166 -13.46 8.28 5.70
C GLU A 166 -12.76 7.75 6.97
N VAL A 167 -11.43 7.59 7.00
CA VAL A 167 -10.75 7.13 8.23
C VAL A 167 -10.81 8.26 9.27
N PRO A 168 -11.47 8.07 10.42
CA PRO A 168 -11.55 9.10 11.45
C PRO A 168 -10.15 9.46 11.97
N LEU A 169 -9.94 10.74 12.27
CA LEU A 169 -8.67 11.22 12.83
C LEU A 169 -8.25 10.46 14.09
N GLN A 170 -9.22 10.07 14.93
CA GLN A 170 -8.95 9.28 16.12
C GLN A 170 -8.33 7.92 15.80
N HIS A 171 -8.74 7.27 14.70
CA HIS A 171 -8.14 6.01 14.29
C HIS A 171 -6.69 6.21 13.84
N LEU A 172 -6.37 7.28 13.11
CA LEU A 172 -5.00 7.60 12.72
C LEU A 172 -4.10 7.83 13.94
N LYS A 173 -4.60 8.60 14.93
CA LYS A 173 -3.92 8.78 16.22
C LYS A 173 -3.69 7.44 16.92
N ASN A 174 -4.68 6.56 16.92
CA ASN A 174 -4.55 5.23 17.50
C ASN A 174 -3.51 4.36 16.77
N CYS A 175 -3.45 4.39 15.43
CA CYS A 175 -2.41 3.68 14.66
C CYS A 175 -0.99 4.16 15.03
N VAL A 176 -0.80 5.48 15.09
CA VAL A 176 0.49 6.08 15.49
C VAL A 176 0.82 5.70 16.93
N GLN A 177 -0.14 5.82 17.85
CA GLN A 177 0.09 5.47 19.26
C GLN A 177 0.36 3.97 19.45
N HIS A 178 -0.28 3.10 18.67
CA HIS A 178 -0.03 1.66 18.71
C HIS A 178 1.42 1.36 18.36
N SER A 179 1.92 1.87 17.24
CA SER A 179 3.33 1.78 16.86
C SER A 179 4.26 2.33 17.94
N VAL A 180 3.96 3.52 18.51
CA VAL A 180 4.74 4.10 19.63
C VAL A 180 4.85 3.14 20.82
N ASN A 181 3.75 2.49 21.21
CA ASN A 181 3.72 1.55 22.33
C ASN A 181 4.52 0.26 22.06
N LEU A 182 4.83 -0.04 20.81
CA LEU A 182 5.65 -1.20 20.43
C LEU A 182 7.14 -0.91 20.45
N PHE A 183 7.57 0.36 20.44
CA PHE A 183 9.00 0.69 20.48
C PHE A 183 9.66 0.23 21.78
N ASP A 184 9.02 0.41 22.93
CA ASP A 184 9.59 -0.04 24.22
C ASP A 184 9.83 -1.55 24.22
N LYS A 185 8.85 -2.32 23.74
CA LYS A 185 8.99 -3.77 23.57
C LYS A 185 10.12 -4.14 22.61
N CYS A 186 10.21 -3.44 21.49
CA CYS A 186 11.26 -3.64 20.50
C CYS A 186 12.66 -3.37 21.09
N LEU A 187 12.81 -2.26 21.82
CA LEU A 187 14.07 -1.88 22.48
C LEU A 187 14.47 -2.89 23.55
N ASN A 188 13.49 -3.44 24.27
CA ASN A 188 13.69 -4.46 25.30
C ASN A 188 13.81 -5.89 24.73
N LYS A 189 13.71 -6.07 23.41
CA LYS A 189 13.74 -7.38 22.72
C LYS A 189 12.64 -8.33 23.21
N GLU A 190 11.50 -7.77 23.60
CA GLU A 190 10.30 -8.52 23.93
C GLU A 190 9.56 -8.94 22.65
N PRO A 191 8.83 -10.07 22.66
CA PRO A 191 7.96 -10.44 21.55
C PRO A 191 6.88 -9.39 21.28
N ILE A 192 6.71 -9.05 20.00
CA ILE A 192 5.70 -8.13 19.47
C ILE A 192 4.64 -8.91 18.70
#